data_AF-A0A7X6PM89-F1
#
_entry.id   AF-A0A7X6PM89-F1
#
_cell.length_a   1.000
_cell.length_b   1.000
_cell.length_c   1.000
_cell.angle_alpha   90.00
_cell.angle_beta   90.00
_cell.angle_gamma   90.00
#
_symmetry.space_group_name_H-M   'P 1'
#
loop_
_entity.id
_entity.type
_entity.pdbx_description
1 polymer ?
#
loop_
_entity_poly.entity_id
_entity_poly.type
_entity_poly.pdbx_seq_one_letter_code
_entity_poly.pdbx_strand_id
1 'polypeptide(L)'
;MRKLDRPNISPSCLNRFQRTPNAVWNDLRRHDRAEIWLSIIEMQENFCAYCQCKINPHSKNSFIEHFFRRDDFPKKTFDWNNLFGSCNNKETCGNYKDHQAKKFLLTIYANLIFTTPKSIYNS
;
A
#
# COMPACT_ATOMS: atom_id res chain seq x y z
N MET A 1 8.96 -12.12 2.07
CA MET A 1 7.63 -11.57 1.72
C MET A 1 7.02 -12.44 0.64
N ARG A 2 5.72 -12.77 0.68
CA ARG A 2 5.05 -13.55 -0.36
C ARG A 2 5.00 -12.68 -1.60
N LYS A 3 5.18 -13.28 -2.78
CA LYS A 3 4.91 -12.57 -4.02
C LYS A 3 3.41 -12.27 -4.05
N LEU A 4 3.06 -11.01 -4.27
CA LEU A 4 1.66 -10.59 -4.44
C LEU A 4 1.33 -10.60 -5.92
N ASP A 5 0.35 -11.39 -6.31
CA ASP A 5 -0.22 -11.32 -7.65
C ASP A 5 -1.28 -10.21 -7.65
N ARG A 6 -0.84 -9.02 -8.02
CA ARG A 6 -1.68 -7.82 -8.04
C ARG A 6 -2.57 -7.83 -9.29
N PRO A 7 -3.90 -7.77 -9.15
CA PRO A 7 -4.79 -7.63 -10.29
C PRO A 7 -4.48 -6.34 -11.06
N ASN A 8 -4.50 -6.43 -12.39
CA ASN A 8 -4.40 -5.26 -13.27
C ASN A 8 -5.60 -4.32 -13.14
N ILE A 9 -6.70 -4.81 -12.56
CA ILE A 9 -7.91 -4.03 -12.28
C ILE A 9 -7.78 -3.46 -10.86
N SER A 10 -7.62 -2.15 -10.75
CA SER A 10 -7.67 -1.44 -9.47
C SER A 10 -9.12 -1.08 -9.08
N PRO A 11 -9.40 -0.87 -7.78
CA PRO A 11 -10.64 -0.23 -7.32
C PRO A 11 -10.99 1.01 -8.14
N SER A 12 -12.28 1.15 -8.49
CA SER A 12 -12.77 2.17 -9.41
C SER A 12 -12.54 3.59 -8.87
N CYS A 13 -12.69 3.75 -7.55
CA CYS A 13 -12.45 5.01 -6.87
C CYS A 13 -11.02 5.52 -7.04
N LEU A 14 -10.00 4.64 -7.07
CA LEU A 14 -8.60 5.06 -7.25
C LEU A 14 -8.39 5.78 -8.58
N ASN A 15 -8.94 5.23 -9.67
CA ASN A 15 -8.86 5.85 -11.00
C ASN A 15 -9.56 7.21 -11.07
N ARG A 16 -10.65 7.40 -10.30
CA ARG A 16 -11.34 8.68 -10.18
C ARG A 16 -10.48 9.71 -9.45
N PHE A 17 -9.90 9.35 -8.31
CA PHE A 17 -9.07 10.25 -7.51
C PHE A 17 -7.73 10.58 -8.18
N GLN A 18 -7.13 9.66 -8.93
CA GLN A 18 -5.92 9.95 -9.72
C GLN A 18 -6.13 11.04 -10.77
N ARG A 19 -7.36 11.20 -11.28
CA ARG A 19 -7.71 12.22 -12.28
C ARG A 19 -8.27 13.50 -11.66
N THR A 20 -8.48 13.52 -10.35
CA THR A 20 -9.06 14.66 -9.64
C THR A 20 -7.93 15.61 -9.22
N PRO A 21 -7.88 16.86 -9.72
CA PRO A 21 -6.86 17.81 -9.32
C PRO A 21 -6.91 18.07 -7.82
N ASN A 22 -5.74 18.13 -7.17
CA ASN A 22 -5.58 18.41 -5.74
C ASN A 22 -6.29 17.42 -4.78
N ALA A 23 -6.75 16.26 -5.27
CA ALA A 23 -7.33 15.25 -4.40
C ALA A 23 -6.30 14.76 -3.37
N VAL A 24 -6.74 14.63 -2.12
CA VAL A 24 -5.97 14.10 -1.01
C VAL A 24 -6.64 12.87 -0.44
N TRP A 25 -5.87 12.00 0.22
CA TRP A 25 -6.40 10.75 0.78
C TRP A 25 -7.62 10.93 1.69
N ASN A 26 -7.70 12.07 2.38
CA ASN A 26 -8.80 12.40 3.27
C ASN A 26 -10.13 12.69 2.54
N ASP A 27 -10.10 12.89 1.23
CA ASP A 27 -11.29 13.06 0.40
C ASP A 27 -12.02 11.73 0.13
N LEU A 28 -11.37 10.59 0.37
CA LEU A 28 -11.98 9.27 0.25
C LEU A 28 -13.12 9.11 1.25
N ARG A 29 -14.32 8.81 0.72
CA ARG A 29 -15.49 8.49 1.54
C ARG A 29 -15.33 7.10 2.16
N ARG A 30 -16.18 6.80 3.15
CA ARG A 30 -16.16 5.50 3.83
C ARG A 30 -16.29 4.32 2.87
N HIS A 31 -17.14 4.43 1.85
CA HIS A 31 -17.31 3.35 0.86
C HIS A 31 -16.08 3.20 -0.04
N ASP A 32 -15.43 4.29 -0.44
CA ASP A 32 -14.20 4.22 -1.24
C ASP A 32 -13.10 3.49 -0.46
N ARG A 33 -12.93 3.82 0.84
CA ARG A 33 -11.97 3.15 1.72
C ARG A 33 -12.28 1.68 1.90
N ALA A 34 -13.56 1.33 2.00
CA ALA A 34 -13.99 -0.07 2.13
C ALA A 34 -13.73 -0.87 0.84
N GLU A 35 -14.02 -0.30 -0.33
CA GLU A 35 -13.71 -0.91 -1.64
C GLU A 35 -12.20 -1.19 -1.76
N ILE A 36 -11.38 -0.17 -1.50
CA ILE A 36 -9.90 -0.31 -1.53
C ILE A 36 -9.43 -1.39 -0.56
N TRP A 37 -9.92 -1.38 0.68
CA TRP A 37 -9.53 -2.33 1.70
C TRP A 37 -9.86 -3.77 1.32
N LEU A 38 -11.08 -4.03 0.84
CA LEU A 38 -11.51 -5.37 0.45
C LEU A 38 -10.66 -5.91 -0.70
N SER A 39 -10.39 -5.09 -1.73
CA SER A 39 -9.52 -5.50 -2.84
C SER A 39 -8.09 -5.80 -2.41
N ILE A 40 -7.54 -5.02 -1.45
CA ILE A 40 -6.20 -5.28 -0.90
C ILE A 40 -6.17 -6.62 -0.17
N ILE A 41 -7.16 -6.87 0.66
CA ILE A 41 -7.20 -8.04 1.52
C ILE A 41 -7.43 -9.32 0.70
N GLU A 42 -8.27 -9.25 -0.32
CA GLU A 42 -8.45 -10.31 -1.31
C GLU A 42 -7.13 -10.63 -2.02
N MET A 43 -6.45 -9.61 -2.57
CA MET A 43 -5.15 -9.75 -3.22
C MET A 43 -4.07 -10.31 -2.27
N GLN A 44 -4.10 -9.97 -0.98
CA GLN A 44 -3.14 -10.43 0.02
C GLN A 44 -3.57 -11.74 0.72
N GLU A 45 -4.66 -12.37 0.29
CA GLU A 45 -5.22 -13.59 0.90
C GLU A 45 -5.43 -13.46 2.43
N ASN A 46 -5.82 -12.28 2.89
CA ASN A 46 -5.95 -11.93 4.31
C ASN A 46 -4.63 -12.00 5.11
N PHE A 47 -3.48 -11.75 4.49
CA PHE A 47 -2.20 -11.65 5.20
C PHE A 47 -1.66 -10.22 5.23
N CYS A 48 -0.97 -9.87 6.31
CA CYS A 48 -0.23 -8.61 6.41
C CYS A 48 0.91 -8.58 5.39
N ALA A 49 1.07 -7.46 4.68
CA ALA A 49 2.13 -7.28 3.68
C ALA A 49 3.53 -7.41 4.30
N TYR A 50 3.70 -7.00 5.56
CA TYR A 50 5.01 -7.02 6.22
C TYR A 50 5.28 -8.33 6.95
N CYS A 51 4.59 -8.57 8.07
CA CYS A 51 4.86 -9.71 8.95
C CYS A 51 4.15 -11.00 8.54
N GLN A 52 3.27 -10.96 7.53
CA GLN A 52 2.50 -12.12 7.06
C GLN A 52 1.64 -12.79 8.12
N CYS A 53 1.31 -12.11 9.22
CA CYS A 53 0.27 -12.60 10.11
C CYS A 53 -1.09 -12.53 9.41
N LYS A 54 -2.01 -13.41 9.81
CA LYS A 54 -3.39 -13.35 9.32
C LYS A 54 -4.05 -12.06 9.80
N ILE A 55 -4.71 -11.37 8.89
CA ILE A 55 -5.55 -10.20 9.14
C ILE A 55 -7.01 -10.67 9.17
N ASN A 56 -7.74 -10.22 10.18
CA ASN A 56 -9.19 -10.26 10.13
C ASN A 56 -9.67 -9.00 9.39
N PRO A 57 -10.32 -9.13 8.21
CA PRO A 57 -10.73 -7.99 7.37
C PRO A 57 -11.68 -7.01 8.08
N HIS A 58 -12.40 -7.48 9.10
CA HIS A 58 -13.37 -6.69 9.87
C HIS A 58 -12.79 -6.14 11.18
N SER A 59 -11.52 -6.42 11.48
CA SER A 59 -10.86 -5.91 12.68
C SER A 59 -10.41 -4.46 12.49
N LYS A 60 -10.47 -3.68 13.58
CA LYS A 60 -9.89 -2.33 13.64
C LYS A 60 -8.36 -2.33 13.79
N ASN A 61 -7.75 -3.50 13.95
CA ASN A 61 -6.30 -3.65 14.15
C ASN A 61 -5.54 -3.84 12.82
N SER A 62 -6.07 -3.36 11.70
CA SER A 62 -5.42 -3.40 10.40
C SER A 62 -5.85 -2.21 9.55
N PHE A 63 -4.99 -1.78 8.63
CA PHE A 63 -5.17 -0.54 7.87
C PHE A 63 -4.55 -0.61 6.48
N ILE A 64 -5.00 0.30 5.63
CA ILE A 64 -4.40 0.60 4.33
C ILE A 64 -3.11 1.37 4.58
N GLU A 65 -2.01 0.85 4.05
CA GLU A 65 -0.67 1.38 4.14
C GLU A 65 -0.18 1.84 2.76
N HIS A 66 0.57 2.96 2.75
CA HIS A 66 1.20 3.48 1.54
C HIS A 66 2.68 3.13 1.53
N PHE A 67 3.17 2.32 0.59
CA PHE A 67 4.58 1.93 0.54
C PHE A 67 5.51 3.15 0.45
N PHE A 68 5.32 3.98 -0.56
CA PHE A 68 5.80 5.35 -0.66
C PHE A 68 4.88 6.27 0.14
N ARG A 69 5.45 6.96 1.13
CA ARG A 69 4.71 7.86 2.02
C ARG A 69 4.03 8.97 1.22
N ARG A 70 2.81 9.33 1.64
CA ARG A 70 1.99 10.36 0.99
C ARG A 70 2.67 11.73 1.00
N ASP A 71 3.34 12.08 2.10
CA ASP A 71 3.96 13.40 2.27
C ASP A 71 5.20 13.57 1.37
N ASP A 72 5.96 12.51 1.15
CA ASP A 72 7.14 12.54 0.26
C ASP A 72 6.76 12.34 -1.21
N PHE A 73 5.74 11.52 -1.48
CA PHE A 73 5.32 11.10 -2.82
C PHE A 73 3.82 11.32 -3.04
N PRO A 74 3.33 12.57 -3.06
CA PRO A 74 1.90 12.86 -3.16
C PRO A 74 1.26 12.28 -4.44
N LYS A 75 2.02 12.24 -5.55
CA LYS A 75 1.60 11.63 -6.83
C LYS A 75 1.32 10.12 -6.74
N LYS A 76 1.80 9.45 -5.68
CA LYS A 76 1.62 8.01 -5.43
C LYS A 76 0.49 7.71 -4.45
N THR A 77 -0.21 8.72 -3.94
CA THR A 77 -1.27 8.57 -2.92
C THR A 77 -2.38 7.62 -3.33
N PHE A 78 -2.77 7.65 -4.61
CA PHE A 78 -3.84 6.82 -5.17
C PHE A 78 -3.32 5.77 -6.17
N ASP A 79 -2.00 5.53 -6.21
CA ASP A 79 -1.41 4.49 -7.06
C ASP A 79 -1.72 3.12 -6.45
N TRP A 80 -2.42 2.26 -7.19
CA TRP A 80 -2.78 0.92 -6.72
C TRP A 80 -1.55 0.12 -6.27
N ASN A 81 -0.44 0.24 -7.00
CA ASN A 81 0.81 -0.44 -6.68
C ASN A 81 1.48 0.08 -5.40
N ASN A 82 1.03 1.22 -4.90
CA ASN A 82 1.52 1.83 -3.67
C ASN A 82 0.70 1.44 -2.42
N LEU A 83 -0.40 0.69 -2.56
CA LEU A 83 -1.32 0.40 -1.46
C LEU A 83 -1.23 -1.05 -0.99
N PHE A 84 -1.17 -1.23 0.33
CA PHE A 84 -1.00 -2.53 0.98
C PHE A 84 -1.86 -2.64 2.25
N GLY A 85 -2.11 -3.86 2.69
CA GLY A 85 -2.80 -4.14 3.94
C GLY A 85 -1.78 -4.49 5.01
N SER A 86 -1.79 -3.74 6.12
CA SER A 86 -0.89 -3.97 7.25
C SER A 86 -1.69 -4.21 8.53
N CYS A 87 -1.17 -5.07 9.40
CA CYS A 87 -1.67 -5.16 10.77
C CYS A 87 -1.08 -4.03 11.63
N ASN A 88 -1.69 -3.78 12.79
CA ASN A 88 -1.29 -2.74 13.74
C ASN A 88 -0.20 -3.18 14.72
N ASN A 89 0.71 -4.08 14.32
CA ASN A 89 1.83 -4.47 15.17
C ASN A 89 2.81 -3.30 15.30
N LYS A 90 2.98 -2.80 16.53
CA LYS A 90 3.80 -1.63 16.88
C LYS A 90 5.30 -1.84 16.68
N GLU A 91 5.75 -3.09 16.66
CA GLU A 91 7.18 -3.43 16.64
C GLU A 91 7.70 -3.76 15.24
N THR A 92 6.82 -4.13 14.30
CA THR A 92 7.24 -4.72 13.01
C THR A 92 6.48 -4.24 11.78
N CYS A 93 5.35 -3.56 11.94
CA CYS A 93 4.44 -3.21 10.83
C CYS A 93 4.26 -1.68 10.72
N GLY A 94 3.14 -1.18 10.15
CA GLY A 94 3.00 0.24 9.78
C GLY A 94 3.43 1.25 10.86
N ASN A 95 3.14 1.00 12.14
CA ASN A 95 3.63 1.85 13.24
C ASN A 95 5.17 1.89 13.35
N TYR A 96 5.86 0.76 13.17
CA TYR A 96 7.34 0.72 13.22
C TYR A 96 7.95 1.55 12.08
N LYS A 97 7.35 1.50 10.89
CA LYS A 97 7.78 2.29 9.74
C LYS A 97 7.64 3.80 9.98
N ASP A 98 6.55 4.23 10.62
CA ASP A 98 6.32 5.63 10.94
C ASP A 98 7.31 6.18 11.98
N HIS A 99 7.79 5.33 12.90
CA HIS A 99 8.78 5.70 13.92
C HIS A 99 10.25 5.65 13.43
N GLN A 100 10.58 4.93 12.35
CA GLN A 100 11.95 4.81 11.80
C GLN A 100 12.16 5.45 10.42
N ALA A 101 11.53 6.61 10.22
CA ALA A 101 11.73 7.49 9.07
C ALA A 101 13.18 7.99 8.94
N LYS A 102 14.08 7.17 8.39
CA LYS A 102 15.27 7.56 7.59
C LYS A 102 16.15 6.38 7.14
N LYS A 103 16.11 5.21 7.81
CA LYS A 103 17.07 4.12 7.53
C LYS A 103 16.47 2.90 6.82
N PHE A 104 15.16 2.67 6.94
CA PHE A 104 14.50 1.43 6.50
C PHE A 104 14.10 1.39 5.01
N LEU A 105 14.04 2.55 4.34
CA LEU A 105 13.64 2.62 2.93
C LEU A 105 14.67 1.94 2.01
N LEU A 106 15.98 2.05 2.24
CA LEU A 106 16.97 1.49 1.31
C LEU A 106 16.98 -0.05 1.23
N THR A 107 16.72 -0.75 2.32
CA THR A 107 16.84 -2.22 2.39
C THR A 107 15.61 -2.97 1.90
N ILE A 108 14.41 -2.41 2.03
CA ILE A 108 13.19 -3.00 1.46
C ILE A 108 13.09 -2.72 -0.05
N TYR A 109 13.58 -1.56 -0.52
CA TYR A 109 13.55 -1.19 -1.95
C TYR A 109 14.29 -2.19 -2.84
N ALA A 110 15.37 -2.79 -2.34
CA ALA A 110 16.07 -3.85 -3.05
C ALA A 110 15.18 -5.09 -3.25
N ASN A 111 14.54 -5.60 -2.20
CA ASN A 111 13.87 -6.90 -2.28
C ASN A 111 12.44 -6.87 -2.86
N LEU A 112 11.81 -5.70 -2.95
CA LEU A 112 10.45 -5.57 -3.49
C LEU A 112 10.38 -5.27 -5.00
N ILE A 113 11.46 -4.79 -5.63
CA ILE A 113 11.42 -4.30 -7.03
C ILE A 113 12.18 -5.21 -8.02
N PHE A 114 13.11 -6.08 -7.59
CA PHE A 114 13.95 -6.88 -8.53
C PHE A 114 13.25 -8.04 -9.27
N THR A 115 11.95 -7.94 -9.57
CA THR A 115 11.33 -8.72 -10.67
C THR A 115 10.88 -7.86 -11.85
N THR A 116 11.16 -6.55 -11.87
CA THR A 116 11.00 -5.76 -13.09
C THR A 116 12.31 -5.71 -13.88
N PRO A 117 12.30 -6.06 -15.19
CA PRO A 117 13.51 -6.05 -16.01
C PRO A 117 14.05 -4.61 -16.17
N LYS A 118 15.38 -4.52 -16.12
CA LYS A 118 16.26 -3.34 -16.08
C LYS A 118 16.18 -2.35 -17.28
N SER A 119 15.07 -2.27 -18.02
CA SER A 119 15.07 -1.58 -19.32
C SER A 119 14.40 -0.19 -19.40
N ILE A 120 14.02 0.46 -18.29
CA ILE A 120 13.24 1.73 -18.38
C ILE A 120 13.85 2.89 -17.55
N TYR A 121 15.15 2.88 -17.28
CA TYR A 121 15.83 4.04 -16.67
C TYR A 121 16.94 4.62 -17.56
N ASN A 122 16.70 4.70 -18.87
CA ASN A 122 17.50 5.52 -19.78
C ASN A 122 16.59 6.25 -20.76
N SER A 123 16.14 7.44 -20.37
CA SER A 123 15.79 8.57 -21.22
C SER A 123 15.40 9.76 -20.35
#